data_AF-A0A2T7PJR0-F1
#
_entry.id   AF-A0A2T7PJR0-F1
#
_cell.length_a   1.000
_cell.length_b   1.000
_cell.length_c   1.000
_cell.angle_alpha   90.00
_cell.angle_beta   90.00
_cell.angle_gamma   90.00
#
_symmetry.space_group_name_H-M   'P 1'
#
loop_
_entity.id
_entity.type
_entity.pdbx_description
1 polymer ?
#
loop_
_entity_poly.entity_id
_entity_poly.type
_entity_poly.pdbx_seq_one_letter_code
_entity_poly.pdbx_strand_id
1 'polypeptide(L)'
;MYGTYDLVTDDSGVLFPYTVGRAGVATMCRGGGWSSSVMEDRGGFQSILTAAHELGHSLAAEHDGTGNTCSAADRYLMAGTTSRVTPQNLRHPWFFSPCSATEISTSSIAS
;
A
#
# COMPACT_ATOMS: atom_id res chain seq x y z
N MET A 1 -18.43 -6.92 21.66
CA MET A 1 -18.81 -6.94 20.23
C MET A 1 -17.59 -6.48 19.46
N TYR A 2 -16.70 -7.41 19.09
CA TYR A 2 -15.52 -7.09 18.29
C TYR A 2 -15.92 -7.27 16.82
N GLY A 3 -16.28 -6.19 16.16
CA GLY A 3 -16.50 -6.20 14.72
C GLY A 3 -15.14 -6.32 14.04
N THR A 4 -14.78 -7.54 13.67
CA THR A 4 -13.65 -7.79 12.78
C THR A 4 -14.04 -7.27 11.39
N TYR A 5 -13.32 -6.25 10.92
CA TYR A 5 -13.39 -5.80 9.54
C TYR A 5 -12.72 -6.88 8.67
N ASP A 6 -13.51 -7.53 7.83
CA ASP A 6 -13.06 -8.52 6.87
C ASP A 6 -12.78 -7.80 5.54
N LEU A 7 -11.50 -7.58 5.23
CA LEU A 7 -11.08 -7.01 3.94
C LEU A 7 -10.97 -8.07 2.84
N VAL A 8 -11.25 -9.32 3.18
CA VAL A 8 -10.97 -10.52 2.38
C VAL A 8 -12.24 -11.09 1.80
N THR A 9 -13.33 -11.08 2.55
CA THR A 9 -14.59 -11.64 2.09
C THR A 9 -15.54 -10.52 1.69
N ASP A 10 -16.08 -10.58 0.48
CA ASP A 10 -17.19 -9.70 0.11
C ASP A 10 -18.50 -10.13 0.80
N ASP A 11 -19.54 -9.30 0.68
CA ASP A 11 -20.86 -9.58 1.24
C ASP A 11 -21.53 -10.85 0.66
N SER A 12 -20.96 -11.41 -0.43
CA SER A 12 -21.41 -12.62 -1.09
C SER A 12 -20.68 -13.88 -0.58
N GLY A 13 -19.71 -13.73 0.34
CA GLY A 13 -18.90 -14.84 0.82
C GLY A 13 -17.70 -15.18 -0.08
N VAL A 14 -17.39 -14.35 -1.08
CA VAL A 14 -16.27 -14.57 -2.01
C VAL A 14 -14.99 -14.02 -1.40
N LEU A 15 -13.97 -14.89 -1.35
CA LEU A 15 -12.65 -14.55 -0.83
C LEU A 15 -11.80 -13.84 -1.90
N PHE A 16 -11.43 -12.60 -1.62
CA PHE A 16 -10.38 -11.79 -2.22
C PHE A 16 -9.15 -11.76 -1.29
N PRO A 17 -8.33 -12.82 -1.24
CA PRO A 17 -7.18 -12.95 -0.32
C PRO A 17 -6.08 -11.89 -0.49
N TYR A 18 -6.21 -11.01 -1.48
CA TYR A 18 -5.17 -10.09 -1.93
C TYR A 18 -5.28 -8.69 -1.33
N THR A 19 -6.46 -8.29 -0.86
CA THR A 19 -6.63 -6.97 -0.22
C THR A 19 -6.30 -7.09 1.26
N VAL A 20 -5.18 -6.52 1.66
CA VAL A 20 -4.72 -6.49 3.06
C VAL A 20 -4.74 -5.10 3.65
N GLY A 21 -4.92 -4.06 2.82
CA GLY A 21 -5.01 -2.67 3.23
C GLY A 21 -5.71 -1.79 2.19
N ARG A 22 -6.08 -0.57 2.61
CA ARG A 22 -6.65 0.47 1.75
C ARG A 22 -6.40 1.87 2.30
N ALA A 23 -5.97 2.76 1.42
CA ALA A 23 -5.83 4.20 1.64
C ALA A 23 -6.30 5.02 0.43
N GLY A 24 -6.53 6.31 0.66
CA GLY A 24 -6.69 7.27 -0.43
C GLY A 24 -5.32 7.77 -0.91
N VAL A 25 -5.19 8.04 -2.21
CA VAL A 25 -3.98 8.63 -2.77
C VAL A 25 -3.96 10.13 -2.51
N ALA A 26 -2.84 10.65 -2.00
CA ALA A 26 -2.62 12.07 -1.71
C ALA A 26 -3.66 12.69 -0.75
N THR A 27 -4.17 11.89 0.19
CA THR A 27 -5.22 12.33 1.12
C THR A 27 -4.70 12.70 2.51
N MET A 28 -3.39 12.58 2.76
CA MET A 28 -2.80 13.02 4.02
C MET A 28 -3.19 14.48 4.33
N CYS A 29 -3.40 14.80 5.60
CA CYS A 29 -3.88 16.11 6.09
C CYS A 29 -5.30 16.51 5.67
N ARG A 30 -5.96 15.79 4.76
CA ARG A 30 -7.35 16.07 4.38
C ARG A 30 -8.31 15.64 5.49
N GLY A 31 -9.10 16.58 5.98
CA GLY A 31 -10.14 16.35 6.99
C GLY A 31 -11.29 15.46 6.50
N GLY A 32 -12.24 15.12 7.39
CA GLY A 32 -13.41 14.30 7.04
C GLY A 32 -13.12 12.81 6.87
N GLY A 33 -12.04 12.31 7.49
CA GLY A 33 -11.65 10.90 7.44
C GLY A 33 -10.85 10.49 6.20
N TRP A 34 -10.53 11.42 5.30
CA TRP A 34 -9.72 11.13 4.11
C TRP A 34 -8.26 10.83 4.43
N SER A 35 -7.70 11.46 5.47
CA SER A 35 -6.36 11.16 6.00
C SER A 35 -6.38 9.93 6.92
N SER A 36 -7.00 8.83 6.48
CA SER A 36 -7.08 7.58 7.23
C SER A 36 -6.87 6.38 6.30
N SER A 37 -6.24 5.34 6.82
CA SER A 37 -6.03 4.06 6.15
C SER A 37 -6.49 2.93 7.06
N VAL A 38 -6.86 1.81 6.43
CA VAL A 38 -7.27 0.59 7.14
C VAL A 38 -6.42 -0.55 6.62
N MET A 39 -5.93 -1.39 7.52
CA MET A 39 -5.17 -2.59 7.20
C MET A 39 -5.62 -3.75 8.09
N GLU A 40 -5.61 -4.94 7.52
CA GLU A 40 -5.92 -6.18 8.22
C GLU A 40 -4.63 -6.77 8.82
N ASP A 41 -4.62 -6.96 10.14
CA ASP A 41 -3.53 -7.68 10.81
C ASP A 41 -3.88 -9.15 10.99
N ARG A 42 -3.15 -10.01 10.29
CA ARG A 42 -3.24 -11.48 10.42
C ARG A 42 -2.16 -12.07 11.34
N GLY A 43 -1.44 -11.21 12.06
CA GLY A 43 -0.30 -11.59 12.90
C GLY A 43 1.01 -11.78 12.12
N GLY A 44 2.06 -12.23 12.80
CA GLY A 44 3.36 -12.51 12.17
C GLY A 44 4.11 -11.26 11.67
N PHE A 45 3.80 -10.08 12.22
CA PHE A 45 4.41 -8.78 11.86
C PHE A 45 4.27 -8.36 10.40
N GLN A 46 3.41 -9.01 9.61
CA GLN A 46 3.24 -8.68 8.18
C GLN A 46 2.47 -7.37 7.95
N SER A 47 1.65 -6.98 8.92
CA SER A 47 0.86 -5.74 8.89
C SER A 47 1.71 -4.48 8.80
N ILE A 48 2.98 -4.51 9.22
CA ILE A 48 3.85 -3.33 9.15
C ILE A 48 4.15 -2.91 7.70
N LEU A 49 4.34 -3.87 6.79
CA LEU A 49 4.60 -3.59 5.37
C LEU A 49 3.35 -3.06 4.69
N THR A 50 2.20 -3.64 5.04
CA THR A 50 0.90 -3.16 4.55
C THR A 50 0.63 -1.74 5.04
N ALA A 51 0.83 -1.48 6.34
CA ALA A 51 0.68 -0.15 6.91
C ALA A 51 1.58 0.88 6.22
N ALA A 52 2.82 0.52 5.93
CA ALA A 52 3.76 1.39 5.22
C ALA A 52 3.35 1.62 3.75
N HIS A 53 2.81 0.60 3.07
CA HIS A 53 2.25 0.71 1.73
C HIS A 53 1.07 1.70 1.69
N GLU A 54 0.10 1.53 2.58
CA GLU A 54 -1.07 2.42 2.66
C GLU A 54 -0.70 3.86 3.08
N LEU A 55 0.34 4.00 3.90
CA LEU A 55 0.89 5.32 4.22
C LEU A 55 1.54 5.96 2.97
N GLY A 56 2.20 5.16 2.12
CA GLY A 56 2.72 5.60 0.83
C GLY A 56 1.64 6.21 -0.06
N HIS A 57 0.51 5.53 -0.22
CA HIS A 57 -0.66 6.07 -0.93
C HIS A 57 -1.14 7.39 -0.33
N SER A 58 -1.30 7.44 1.01
CA SER A 58 -1.72 8.67 1.70
C SER A 58 -0.79 9.86 1.41
N LEU A 59 0.51 9.58 1.25
CA LEU A 59 1.57 10.50 0.86
C LEU A 59 1.77 10.65 -0.66
N ALA A 60 0.76 10.27 -1.45
CA ALA A 60 0.68 10.43 -2.91
C ALA A 60 1.48 9.45 -3.78
N ALA A 61 2.11 8.42 -3.22
CA ALA A 61 2.72 7.39 -4.05
C ALA A 61 1.65 6.54 -4.74
N GLU A 62 1.80 6.32 -6.04
CA GLU A 62 1.01 5.34 -6.78
C GLU A 62 1.70 3.97 -6.72
N HIS A 63 1.01 2.94 -7.21
CA HIS A 63 1.67 1.64 -7.39
C HIS A 63 2.84 1.72 -8.37
N ASP A 64 3.93 1.00 -8.08
CA ASP A 64 4.99 0.77 -9.05
C ASP A 64 4.41 0.09 -10.30
N GLY A 65 4.66 0.66 -11.48
CA GLY A 65 4.14 0.19 -12.76
C GLY A 65 2.80 0.80 -13.17
N THR A 66 2.26 1.73 -12.37
CA THR A 66 1.02 2.45 -12.70
C THR A 66 1.33 3.92 -12.93
N GLY A 67 1.41 4.32 -14.21
CA GLY A 67 1.69 5.72 -14.57
C GLY A 67 3.12 6.20 -14.28
N ASN A 68 4.02 5.32 -13.84
CA ASN A 68 5.44 5.59 -13.59
C ASN A 68 6.35 4.56 -14.27
N THR A 69 7.67 4.79 -14.21
CA THR A 69 8.69 3.97 -14.89
C THR A 69 9.18 2.76 -14.08
N CYS A 70 8.77 2.65 -12.82
CA CYS A 70 9.18 1.56 -11.93
C CYS A 70 8.34 0.31 -12.22
N SER A 71 8.90 -0.88 -12.00
CA SER A 71 8.19 -2.13 -12.27
C SER A 71 7.63 -2.75 -11.00
N ALA A 72 6.37 -3.18 -11.02
CA ALA A 72 5.80 -4.03 -9.96
C ALA A 72 6.59 -5.35 -9.77
N ALA A 73 7.34 -5.80 -10.79
CA ALA A 73 8.20 -6.98 -10.70
C ALA A 73 9.40 -6.80 -9.77
N ASP A 74 9.81 -5.55 -9.52
CA ASP A 74 10.95 -5.23 -8.67
C ASP A 74 10.62 -5.35 -7.18
N ARG A 75 9.34 -5.52 -6.81
CA ARG A 75 8.89 -5.79 -5.43
C ARG A 75 9.31 -4.72 -4.41
N TYR A 76 9.45 -3.48 -4.84
CA TYR A 76 9.51 -2.36 -3.89
C TYR A 76 8.20 -2.24 -3.12
N LEU A 77 8.23 -1.49 -2.03
CA LEU A 77 7.12 -1.40 -1.07
C LEU A 77 5.77 -1.05 -1.73
N MET A 78 5.77 -0.24 -2.80
CA MET A 78 4.55 0.17 -3.53
C MET A 78 4.18 -0.74 -4.70
N ALA A 79 4.77 -1.93 -4.83
CA ALA A 79 4.34 -2.90 -5.84
C ALA A 79 2.88 -3.33 -5.58
N GLY A 80 1.96 -3.02 -6.50
CA GLY A 80 0.53 -3.34 -6.36
C GLY A 80 0.18 -4.83 -6.51
N THR A 81 1.16 -5.68 -6.83
CA THR A 81 0.98 -7.12 -7.02
C THR A 81 2.17 -7.91 -6.49
N THR A 82 1.95 -9.16 -6.08
CA THR A 82 3.03 -10.06 -5.71
C THR A 82 3.80 -10.56 -6.94
N SER A 83 5.11 -10.39 -6.94
CA SER A 83 6.00 -10.85 -8.02
C SER A 83 6.98 -11.92 -7.54
N ARG A 84 7.70 -12.60 -8.44
CA ARG A 84 8.68 -13.64 -8.07
C ARG A 84 9.83 -13.05 -7.23
N VAL A 85 10.20 -13.75 -6.15
CA VAL A 85 11.38 -13.39 -5.32
C VAL A 85 12.65 -13.87 -6.03
N THR A 86 13.63 -12.97 -6.14
CA THR A 86 14.98 -13.22 -6.64
C THR A 86 16.00 -12.67 -5.65
N PRO A 87 17.28 -13.10 -5.72
CA PRO A 87 18.33 -12.51 -4.90
C PRO A 87 18.45 -10.98 -5.04
N GLN A 88 18.10 -10.44 -6.21
CA GLN A 88 18.18 -9.01 -6.52
C GLN A 88 17.06 -8.21 -5.86
N ASN A 89 15.85 -8.75 -5.76
CA ASN A 89 14.68 -8.03 -5.23
C ASN A 89 14.26 -8.46 -3.81
N LEU A 90 15.00 -9.38 -3.20
CA LEU A 90 14.69 -9.93 -1.88
C LEU A 90 14.47 -8.84 -0.82
N ARG A 91 15.22 -7.74 -0.90
CA ARG A 91 15.19 -6.65 0.09
C ARG A 91 14.34 -5.44 -0.29
N HIS A 92 13.86 -5.38 -1.52
CA HIS A 92 13.07 -4.25 -2.00
C HIS A 92 11.77 -4.01 -1.22
N PRO A 93 11.08 -5.01 -0.63
CA PRO A 93 9.87 -4.75 0.13
C PRO A 93 10.03 -3.83 1.35
N TRP A 94 11.27 -3.55 1.78
CA TRP A 94 11.56 -2.62 2.88
C TRP A 94 11.95 -1.21 2.41
N PHE A 95 11.87 -0.93 1.10
CA PHE A 95 12.24 0.35 0.52
C PHE A 95 11.16 0.84 -0.46
N PHE A 96 10.97 2.15 -0.52
CA PHE A 96 10.27 2.79 -1.62
C PHE A 96 11.12 2.72 -2.90
N SER A 97 10.47 2.57 -4.05
CA SER A 97 11.13 2.71 -5.35
C SER A 97 11.54 4.18 -5.59
N PRO A 98 12.42 4.46 -6.55
CA PRO A 98 12.71 5.82 -6.97
C PRO A 98 11.46 6.61 -7.43
N CYS A 99 10.48 5.93 -8.03
CA CYS A 99 9.24 6.55 -8.47
C CYS A 99 8.39 6.99 -7.27
N SER A 100 8.10 6.08 -6.34
CA SER A 100 7.32 6.39 -5.14
C SER A 100 8.01 7.45 -4.29
N ALA A 101 9.35 7.41 -4.16
CA ALA A 101 10.09 8.44 -3.42
C ALA A 101 9.96 9.84 -4.09
N THR A 102 9.92 9.88 -5.42
CA THR A 102 9.70 11.12 -6.17
C THR A 102 8.27 11.62 -5.97
N GLU A 103 7.27 10.75 -6.10
CA GLU A 103 5.86 11.09 -5.89
C GLU A 103 5.60 11.61 -4.46
N ILE A 104 6.18 10.97 -3.44
CA ILE A 104 6.08 11.41 -2.03
C ILE A 104 6.77 12.75 -1.80
N SER A 105 7.93 12.99 -2.42
CA SER A 105 8.70 14.22 -2.18
C SER A 105 8.21 15.43 -2.97
N THR A 106 7.50 15.21 -4.09
CA THR A 106 7.00 16.28 -4.97
C THR A 106 5.53 16.60 -4.76
N SER A 107 4.80 15.77 -4.00
CA SER A 107 3.39 15.98 -3.75
C SER A 107 3.16 17.17 -2.82
N SER A 108 2.33 18.11 -3.30
CA SER A 108 1.78 19.20 -2.49
C SER A 108 0.55 18.66 -1.78
N ILE A 109 0.76 17.96 -0.67
CA ILE A 109 -0.31 17.46 0.19
C ILE A 109 -1.05 18.69 0.74
N ALA A 110 -2.31 18.86 0.32
CA ALA A 110 -3.11 20.05 0.61
C ALA A 110 -3.18 20.30 2.14
N SER A 111 -2.72 21.48 2.56
CA SER A 111 -2.91 22.03 3.90
C SER A 111 -4.20 22.86 3.96
#